data_AF-A0A7X7RJH3-F1
#
_entry.id   AF-A0A7X7RJH3-F1
#
_cell.length_a   1.000
_cell.length_b   1.000
_cell.length_c   1.000
_cell.angle_alpha   90.00
_cell.angle_beta   90.00
_cell.angle_gamma   90.00
#
_symmetry.space_group_name_H-M   'P 1'
#
loop_
_entity.id
_entity.type
_entity.pdbx_description
1 polymer ?
#
loop_
_entity_poly.entity_id
_entity_poly.type
_entity_poly.pdbx_seq_one_letter_code
_entity_poly.pdbx_strand_id
1 'polypeptide(L)'
;IELRRIAEELAAHLDVTPHISRSEIIGGCQRIIRVEPVIENLRAQQISLPEIAQAIQRANVTASIGSSIVGGKSICCLLRRCRSRLRR
;
A
#
# COMPACT_ATOMS: atom_id res chain seq x y z
N ILE A 1 0.44 13.29 -14.38
CA ILE A 1 0.52 12.52 -13.10
C ILE A 1 1.98 12.17 -12.75
N GLU A 2 2.90 12.10 -13.72
CA GLU A 2 4.29 11.64 -13.48
C GLU A 2 5.22 12.60 -12.71
N LEU A 3 5.01 13.91 -12.77
CA LEU A 3 5.96 14.89 -12.21
C LEU A 3 6.15 14.76 -10.69
N ARG A 4 5.09 14.47 -9.94
CA ARG A 4 5.14 14.25 -8.49
C ARG A 4 5.96 13.01 -8.15
N ARG A 5 5.77 11.93 -8.92
CA ARG A 5 6.51 10.68 -8.76
C ARG A 5 8.01 10.87 -9.01
N ILE A 6 8.35 11.61 -10.07
CA ILE A 6 9.74 11.95 -10.39
C ILE A 6 10.35 12.82 -9.28
N ALA A 7 9.61 13.79 -8.75
CA ALA A 7 10.07 14.62 -7.64
C ALA A 7 10.29 13.80 -6.35
N GLU A 8 9.43 12.82 -6.07
CA GLU A 8 9.56 11.89 -4.93
C GLU A 8 10.80 11.01 -5.07
N GLU A 9 11.07 10.47 -6.26
CA GLU A 9 12.29 9.71 -6.53
C GLU A 9 13.54 10.59 -6.42
N LEU A 10 13.50 11.83 -6.91
CA LEU A 10 14.62 12.77 -6.81
C LEU A 10 14.90 13.17 -5.36
N ALA A 11 13.88 13.48 -4.58
CA ALA A 11 14.00 13.79 -3.15
C ALA A 11 14.66 12.63 -2.40
N ALA A 12 14.22 11.40 -2.66
CA ALA A 12 14.82 10.20 -2.06
C ALA A 12 16.31 10.03 -2.41
N HIS A 13 16.74 10.42 -3.62
CA HIS A 13 18.17 10.39 -3.98
C HIS A 13 18.98 11.49 -3.29
N LEU A 14 18.43 12.69 -3.16
CA LEU A 14 19.09 13.81 -2.50
C LEU A 14 19.27 13.57 -1.00
N ASP A 15 18.29 12.94 -0.33
CA ASP A 15 18.37 12.62 1.10
C ASP A 15 19.47 11.60 1.45
N VAL A 16 19.92 10.79 0.48
CA VAL A 16 21.03 9.84 0.65
C VAL A 16 22.40 10.52 0.47
N THR A 17 22.43 11.73 -0.08
CA THR A 17 23.69 12.44 -0.39
C THR A 17 24.26 13.10 0.87
N PRO A 18 25.53 12.85 1.24
CA PRO A 18 26.15 13.50 2.39
C PRO A 18 26.20 15.02 2.19
N HIS A 19 26.03 15.77 3.28
CA HIS A 19 25.96 17.25 3.32
C HIS A 19 24.66 17.91 2.84
N ILE A 20 23.59 17.13 2.62
CA ILE A 20 22.23 17.65 2.45
C ILE A 20 21.44 17.41 3.74
N SER A 21 20.84 18.46 4.29
CA SER A 21 20.11 18.36 5.57
C SER A 21 18.71 17.76 5.42
N ARG A 22 17.95 18.19 4.39
CA ARG A 22 16.61 17.69 4.05
C ARG A 22 16.17 18.22 2.69
N SER A 23 15.52 17.40 1.87
CA SER A 23 14.79 17.84 0.68
C SER A 23 13.27 17.87 0.93
N GLU A 24 12.58 18.92 0.45
CA GLU A 24 11.11 19.05 0.59
C GLU A 24 10.46 19.35 -0.77
N ILE A 25 9.37 18.66 -1.07
CA ILE A 25 8.63 18.82 -2.33
C ILE A 25 7.45 19.78 -2.10
N ILE A 26 7.52 20.96 -2.69
CA ILE A 26 6.46 21.96 -2.62
C ILE A 26 5.48 21.76 -3.79
N GLY A 27 4.21 21.50 -3.48
CA GLY A 27 3.13 21.38 -4.47
C GLY A 27 3.06 20.03 -5.20
N GLY A 28 2.32 20.03 -6.33
CA GLY A 28 2.02 18.84 -7.11
C GLY A 28 0.77 18.07 -6.64
N CYS A 29 0.21 17.24 -7.52
CA CYS A 29 -0.94 16.41 -7.19
C CYS A 29 -0.47 15.09 -6.57
N GLN A 30 -0.76 14.89 -5.28
CA GLN A 30 -0.54 13.60 -4.63
C GLN A 30 -1.49 12.55 -5.22
N ARG A 31 -0.99 11.32 -5.37
CA ARG A 31 -1.83 10.20 -5.76
C ARG A 31 -2.82 9.87 -4.63
N ILE A 32 -4.09 10.14 -4.86
CA ILE A 32 -5.18 9.82 -3.95
C ILE A 32 -6.05 8.74 -4.59
N ILE A 33 -6.25 7.63 -3.88
CA ILE A 33 -7.20 6.58 -4.27
C ILE A 33 -8.50 6.85 -3.52
N ARG A 34 -9.53 7.31 -4.26
CA ARG A 34 -10.85 7.55 -3.69
C ARG A 34 -11.72 6.30 -3.87
N VAL A 35 -12.30 5.82 -2.77
CA VAL A 35 -13.20 4.67 -2.76
C VAL A 35 -14.61 5.18 -2.53
N GLU A 36 -15.48 5.01 -3.53
CA GLU A 36 -16.88 5.43 -3.49
C GLU A 36 -17.77 4.18 -3.47
N PRO A 37 -18.20 3.71 -2.28
CA PRO A 37 -19.08 2.55 -2.19
C PRO A 37 -20.51 2.91 -2.57
N VAL A 38 -21.15 2.04 -3.36
CA VAL A 38 -22.57 2.15 -3.73
C VAL A 38 -23.45 1.71 -2.55
N ILE A 39 -24.28 2.62 -2.03
CA ILE A 39 -25.03 2.43 -0.77
C ILE A 39 -26.04 1.28 -0.84
N GLU A 40 -26.64 1.08 -2.00
CA GLU A 40 -27.60 0.02 -2.29
C GLU A 40 -26.95 -1.35 -2.08
N ASN A 41 -25.70 -1.51 -2.54
CA ASN A 41 -24.93 -2.74 -2.38
C ASN A 41 -24.52 -2.98 -0.92
N LEU A 42 -24.30 -1.92 -0.14
CA LEU A 42 -24.01 -2.01 1.30
C LEU A 42 -25.21 -2.55 2.07
N ARG A 43 -26.40 -1.99 1.81
CA ARG A 43 -27.64 -2.47 2.42
C ARG A 43 -27.92 -3.93 2.05
N ALA A 44 -27.83 -4.28 0.77
CA ALA A 44 -28.09 -5.64 0.31
C ALA A 44 -27.14 -6.68 0.93
N GLN A 45 -25.89 -6.30 1.20
CA GLN A 45 -24.88 -7.18 1.81
C GLN A 45 -24.80 -7.06 3.33
N GLN A 46 -25.62 -6.21 3.96
CA GLN A 46 -25.56 -5.88 5.39
C GLN A 46 -24.15 -5.45 5.86
N ILE A 47 -23.43 -4.72 5.00
CA ILE A 47 -22.08 -4.23 5.29
C ILE A 47 -22.16 -2.75 5.65
N SER A 48 -21.53 -2.38 6.74
CA SER A 48 -21.39 -1.00 7.19
C SER A 48 -20.14 -0.33 6.61
N LEU A 49 -20.16 1.00 6.52
CA LEU A 49 -18.99 1.80 6.10
C LEU A 49 -17.72 1.56 6.95
N PRO A 50 -17.77 1.52 8.30
CA PRO A 50 -16.56 1.24 9.10
C PRO A 50 -15.98 -0.15 8.83
N GLU A 51 -16.80 -1.15 8.50
CA GLU A 51 -16.30 -2.49 8.15
C GLU A 51 -15.51 -2.49 6.84
N ILE A 52 -15.88 -1.65 5.87
CA ILE A 52 -15.10 -1.48 4.63
C ILE A 52 -13.75 -0.84 4.93
N ALA A 53 -13.72 0.22 5.74
CA ALA A 53 -12.47 0.86 6.14
C ALA A 53 -11.54 -0.13 6.84
N GLN A 54 -12.06 -0.92 7.79
CA GLN A 54 -11.29 -1.97 8.46
C GLN A 54 -10.82 -3.06 7.49
N ALA A 55 -11.66 -3.48 6.53
CA ALA A 55 -11.30 -4.49 5.55
C ALA A 55 -10.16 -4.02 4.64
N ILE A 56 -10.21 -2.77 4.16
CA ILE A 56 -9.14 -2.15 3.37
C ILE A 56 -7.85 -2.09 4.18
N GLN A 57 -7.93 -1.64 5.43
CA GLN A 57 -6.76 -1.52 6.31
C GLN A 57 -6.10 -2.89 6.56
N ARG A 58 -6.90 -3.94 6.83
CA ARG A 58 -6.40 -5.31 7.05
C ARG A 58 -5.84 -5.96 5.79
N ALA A 59 -6.39 -5.65 4.62
CA ALA A 59 -5.93 -6.21 3.34
C ALA A 59 -4.61 -5.60 2.87
N ASN A 60 -4.31 -4.37 3.30
CA ASN A 60 -3.09 -3.66 2.91
C ASN A 60 -1.86 -3.99 3.78
N VAL A 61 -1.94 -5.02 4.63
CA VAL A 61 -0.81 -5.46 5.46
C VAL A 61 -0.01 -6.53 4.72
N THR A 62 1.28 -6.29 4.55
CA THR A 62 2.26 -7.30 4.14
C THR A 62 3.07 -7.69 5.38
N ALA A 63 3.06 -8.97 5.74
CA ALA A 63 3.78 -9.47 6.91
C ALA A 63 4.87 -10.45 6.47
N SER A 64 6.08 -10.32 7.03
CA SER A 64 7.13 -11.33 6.86
C SER A 64 6.83 -12.53 7.76
N ILE A 65 6.82 -13.74 7.19
CA ILE A 65 6.59 -15.00 7.91
C ILE A 65 7.93 -15.63 8.35
N GLY A 66 9.06 -14.99 8.03
CA GLY A 66 10.40 -15.50 8.27
C GLY A 66 11.13 -15.85 6.98
N SER A 67 12.29 -16.48 7.14
CA SER A 67 13.14 -16.91 6.03
C SER A 67 13.26 -18.44 5.99
N SER A 68 13.36 -18.99 4.79
CA SER A 68 13.60 -20.41 4.55
C SER A 68 14.84 -20.58 3.70
N ILE A 69 15.70 -21.55 4.05
CA ILE A 69 16.89 -21.87 3.28
C ILE A 69 16.51 -22.94 2.26
N VAL A 70 16.54 -22.59 0.98
CA VAL A 70 16.26 -23.52 -0.12
C VAL A 70 17.49 -23.57 -1.01
N GLY A 71 18.16 -24.73 -1.08
CA GLY A 71 19.37 -24.91 -1.90
C GLY A 71 20.54 -24.01 -1.51
N GLY A 72 20.72 -23.74 -0.21
CA GLY A 72 21.79 -22.86 0.31
C GLY A 72 21.52 -21.35 0.14
N LYS A 73 20.34 -20.97 -0.39
CA LYS A 73 19.91 -19.57 -0.51
C LYS A 73 18.80 -19.26 0.50
N SER A 74 18.96 -18.15 1.22
CA SER A 74 17.92 -17.64 2.12
C SER A 74 16.84 -16.91 1.33
N ILE A 75 15.62 -17.42 1.38
CA ILE A 75 14.43 -16.83 0.77
C ILE A 75 13.58 -16.22 1.87
N CYS A 76 13.20 -14.95 1.73
CA CYS A 76 12.26 -14.28 2.64
C CYS A 76 10.82 -14.60 2.19
N CYS A 77 10.04 -15.21 3.07
CA CYS A 77 8.65 -15.57 2.81
C CYS A 77 7.74 -14.43 3.27
N LEU A 78 7.04 -13.78 2.33
CA LEU A 78 6.10 -12.71 2.61
C LEU A 78 4.65 -13.22 2.52
N LEU A 79 3.88 -13.07 3.59
CA LEU A 79 2.43 -13.25 3.55
C LEU A 79 1.80 -11.95 3.10
N ARG A 80 1.05 -12.02 1.99
CA ARG A 80 0.09 -11.00 1.63
C ARG A 80 -1.30 -11.56 1.80
N ARG A 81 -2.10 -10.97 2.69
CA ARG A 81 -3.45 -11.46 2.98
C ARG A 81 -4.39 -11.09 1.84
N CYS A 82 -4.42 -11.90 0.78
CA CYS A 82 -5.35 -11.74 -0.32
C CYS A 82 -6.66 -12.46 0.04
N ARG A 83 -7.75 -11.70 0.24
CA ARG A 83 -9.08 -12.30 0.45
C ARG A 83 -9.64 -12.68 -0.92
N SER A 84 -9.28 -13.85 -1.45
CA SER A 84 -9.94 -14.41 -2.63
C SER A 84 -11.39 -14.70 -2.26
N ARG A 85 -12.30 -13.96 -2.89
CA ARG A 85 -13.75 -14.16 -2.75
C ARG A 85 -14.08 -15.50 -3.39
N LEU A 86 -14.17 -16.56 -2.58
CA LEU A 86 -14.73 -17.85 -2.99
C LEU A 86 -16.23 -17.61 -3.25
N ARG A 87 -16.59 -17.34 -4.51
CA ARG A 87 -17.98 -17.43 -4.96
C ARG A 87 -18.33 -18.92 -5.03
N ARG A 88 -19.45 -19.28 -4.40
CA ARG A 88 -20.18 -20.52 -4.68
C ARG A 88 -20.72 -20.49 -6.09
#